data_AF-A0A3M1P711-F1
#
_entry.id   AF-A0A3M1P711-F1
#
_cell.length_a   1.000
_cell.length_b   1.000
_cell.length_c   1.000
_cell.angle_alpha   90.00
_cell.angle_beta   90.00
_cell.angle_gamma   90.00
#
_symmetry.space_group_name_H-M   'P 1'
#
loop_
_entity.id
_entity.type
_entity.pdbx_description
1 polymer ?
#
loop_
_entity_poly.entity_id
_entity_poly.type
_entity_poly.pdbx_seq_one_letter_code
_entity_poly.pdbx_strand_id
1 'polypeptide(L)' 'MIVVNIKKGESIDRALKRFKQQCQRAGIHKDLKKSSYYLKPSEKKKIARSLARRRYRKLLANNR' A
#
# COMPACT_ATOMS: atom_id res chain seq x y z
N MET A 1 13.54 -1.74 1.14
CA MET A 1 14.17 -0.87 0.12
C MET A 1 13.66 -1.31 -1.26
N ILE A 2 13.23 -0.38 -2.13
CA ILE A 2 12.71 -0.72 -3.46
C ILE A 2 13.73 -0.27 -4.50
N VAL A 3 14.11 -1.20 -5.37
CA VAL A 3 15.03 -0.95 -6.48
C VAL A 3 14.28 -1.17 -7.79
N VAL A 4 14.41 -0.22 -8.73
CA VAL A 4 13.85 -0.33 -10.08
C VAL A 4 14.99 -0.13 -11.07
N ASN A 5 15.32 -1.18 -11.81
CA ASN A 5 16.36 -1.14 -12.83
C ASN A 5 15.80 -0.53 -14.12
N ILE A 6 16.48 0.49 -14.64
CA ILE A 6 16.12 1.17 -15.88
C ILE A 6 16.80 0.42 -17.04
N LYS A 7 16.02 0.02 -18.06
CA LYS A 7 16.57 -0.62 -19.26
C LYS A 7 17.08 0.45 -20.25
N LYS A 8 18.11 0.12 -21.03
CA LYS A 8 18.60 1.00 -22.11
C LYS A 8 17.47 1.23 -23.13
N GLY A 9 17.13 2.50 -23.39
CA GLY A 9 16.03 2.90 -24.28
C GLY A 9 14.69 3.16 -23.59
N GLU A 10 14.60 3.05 -22.27
CA GLU A 10 13.37 3.36 -21.54
C GLU A 10 13.30 4.84 -21.13
N SER A 11 12.14 5.47 -21.37
CA SER A 11 11.89 6.84 -20.88
C SER A 11 11.83 6.87 -19.35
N ILE A 12 12.45 7.89 -18.75
CA ILE A 12 12.53 8.12 -17.30
C ILE A 12 11.13 8.11 -16.67
N ASP A 13 10.12 8.67 -17.35
CA ASP A 13 8.74 8.72 -16.85
C ASP A 13 8.13 7.32 -16.64
N ARG A 14 8.46 6.37 -17.53
CA ARG A 14 8.00 4.97 -17.38
C ARG A 14 8.67 4.30 -16.20
N ALA A 15 9.95 4.60 -15.95
CA ALA A 15 10.65 4.10 -14.77
C ALA A 15 10.05 4.66 -13.47
N LEU A 16 9.76 5.96 -13.41
CA LEU A 16 9.12 6.61 -12.27
C LEU A 16 7.71 6.06 -11.99
N LYS A 17 6.92 5.80 -13.04
CA LYS A 17 5.59 5.19 -12.90
C LYS A 17 5.67 3.80 -12.27
N ARG A 18 6.61 2.95 -12.73
CA ARG A 18 6.84 1.62 -12.14
C ARG A 18 7.31 1.72 -10.70
N PHE A 19 8.23 2.63 -10.38
CA PHE A 19 8.66 2.87 -9.01
C PHE A 19 7.50 3.26 -8.10
N LYS A 20 6.65 4.21 -8.54
CA LYS A 20 5.43 4.60 -7.81
C LYS A 20 4.49 3.41 -7.59
N GLN A 21 4.28 2.57 -8.61
CA GLN A 21 3.46 1.36 -8.51
C GLN A 21 4.04 0.36 -7.49
N GLN A 22 5.36 0.15 -7.51
CA GLN A 22 6.05 -0.74 -6.57
C GLN A 22 5.97 -0.19 -5.13
N CYS A 23 6.15 1.12 -4.93
CA CYS A 23 5.96 1.79 -3.63
C CYS A 23 4.52 1.66 -3.10
N GLN A 24 3.52 1.72 -3.99
CA GLN A 24 2.12 1.53 -3.63
C GLN A 24 1.82 0.07 -3.26
N ARG A 25 2.36 -0.89 -4.02
CA ARG A 25 2.24 -2.33 -3.74
C ARG A 25 2.90 -2.72 -2.42
N ALA A 26 4.11 -2.24 -2.19
CA ALA A 26 4.86 -2.45 -0.95
C ALA A 26 4.20 -1.76 0.27
N GLY A 27 3.24 -0.87 0.06
CA GLY A 27 2.49 -0.26 1.16
C GLY A 27 3.25 0.80 1.96
N ILE A 28 4.44 1.22 1.52
CA ILE A 28 5.32 2.16 2.25
C ILE A 28 4.57 3.42 2.70
N HIS A 29 3.73 3.99 1.83
CA HIS A 29 2.94 5.18 2.17
C HIS A 29 1.93 4.94 3.30
N LYS A 30 1.36 3.73 3.38
CA LYS A 30 0.42 3.37 4.46
C LYS A 30 1.17 3.18 5.77
N ASP A 31 2.37 2.61 5.73
CA ASP A 31 3.15 2.34 6.92
C ASP A 31 3.77 3.62 7.49
N LEU A 32 4.20 4.54 6.62
CA LEU A 32 4.58 5.90 7.01
C LEU A 32 3.46 6.58 7.82
N LYS A 33 2.22 6.57 7.30
CA LYS A 33 1.06 7.17 7.97
C LYS A 33 0.66 6.47 9.26
N LYS A 34 0.91 5.17 9.40
CA LYS A 34 0.64 4.43 10.65
C LYS A 34 1.69 4.72 11.71
N SER A 35 2.93 4.97 11.29
CA SER A 35 4.06 5.19 12.18
C SER A 35 4.27 6.66 12.55
N SER A 36 3.54 7.60 11.93
CA SER A 36 3.70 9.03 12.18
C SER A 36 3.17 9.50 13.53
N TYR A 37 2.34 8.70 14.21
CA TYR A 37 1.86 8.98 15.55
C TYR A 37 1.63 7.69 16.35
N TYR A 38 1.72 7.80 17.67
CA TYR A 38 1.37 6.69 18.55
C TYR A 38 -0.14 6.46 18.55
N LEU A 39 -0.53 5.20 18.36
CA LEU A 39 -1.90 4.72 18.52
C LEU A 39 -1.94 3.73 19.68
N LYS A 40 -2.92 3.91 20.57
CA LYS A 40 -3.13 2.96 21.67
C LYS A 40 -3.42 1.55 21.10
N PRO A 41 -3.01 0.47 21.79
CA PRO A 41 -3.23 -0.89 21.30
C PRO A 41 -4.70 -1.22 21.00
N SER A 42 -5.64 -0.67 21.77
CA SER A 42 -7.08 -0.80 21.56
C SER A 42 -7.53 -0.19 20.23
N GLU A 43 -7.06 1.01 19.91
CA GLU A 43 -7.37 1.72 18.67
C GLU A 43 -6.76 1.02 17.46
N LYS A 44 -5.51 0.56 17.56
CA LYS A 44 -4.88 -0.28 16.53
C LYS A 44 -5.73 -1.52 16.22
N LYS A 45 -6.21 -2.23 17.26
CA LYS A 45 -7.10 -3.39 17.12
C LYS A 45 -8.45 -3.03 16.49
N LYS A 46 -9.02 -1.86 16.80
CA LYS A 46 -10.29 -1.38 16.21
C LYS A 46 -10.13 -1.08 14.72
N ILE A 47 -9.06 -0.37 14.34
CA ILE A 47 -8.74 -0.04 12.95
C ILE A 47 -8.50 -1.32 12.14
N ALA A 48 -7.71 -2.27 12.66
CA ALA A 48 -7.45 -3.55 12.00
C ALA A 48 -8.73 -4.33 11.70
N ARG A 49 -9.64 -4.45 12.68
CA ARG A 49 -10.96 -5.11 12.50
C ARG A 49 -11.82 -4.42 11.44
N SER A 50 -11.86 -3.09 11.44
CA SER A 50 -12.60 -2.32 10.42
C SER A 50 -12.04 -2.55 9.01
N LEU A 51 -10.72 -2.53 8.85
CA LEU A 51 -10.06 -2.79 7.58
C LEU A 51 -10.30 -4.22 7.07
N ALA A 52 -10.28 -5.22 7.95
CA ALA A 52 -10.59 -6.61 7.60
C ALA A 52 -12.03 -6.76 7.09
N ARG A 53 -13.01 -6.20 7.82
CA ARG A 53 -14.42 -6.19 7.40
C ARG A 53 -14.61 -5.52 6.03
N ARG A 54 -13.94 -4.37 5.82
CA ARG A 54 -13.98 -3.67 4.52
C ARG A 54 -13.37 -4.51 3.39
N ARG A 55 -12.27 -5.22 3.63
CA ARG A 55 -11.67 -6.13 2.63
C ARG A 55 -12.60 -7.28 2.28
N TYR A 56 -13.21 -7.91 3.30
CA TYR A 56 -14.16 -9.00 3.10
C TYR A 56 -15.37 -8.57 2.26
N ARG A 57 -15.97 -7.41 2.57
CA ARG A 57 -17.08 -6.85 1.76
C ARG A 57 -16.70 -6.64 0.30
N LYS A 58 -15.47 -6.17 0.04
CA LYS A 58 -14.99 -5.98 -1.34
C LYS A 58 -14.80 -7.31 -2.07
N LEU A 59 -14.29 -8.34 -1.38
CA LEU A 59 -14.14 -9.66 -1.98
C LEU A 59 -15.49 -10.24 -2.39
N LEU A 60 -16.50 -10.17 -1.52
CA LEU A 60 -17.85 -10.64 -1.82
C LEU A 60 -18.49 -9.90 -3.00
N ALA A 61 -18.25 -8.59 -3.12
CA ALA A 61 -18.77 -7.79 -4.24
C ALA A 61 -18.09 -8.11 -5.57
N ASN A 62 -16.83 -8.56 -5.56
CA ASN A 62 -16.07 -8.91 -6.76
C ASN A 62 -16.35 -10.34 -7.27
N ASN A 63 -16.95 -11.20 -6.43
CA ASN A 63 -17.29 -12.59 -6.75
C ASN A 63 -18.76 -12.77 -7.19
N ARG A 64 -19.47 -11.66 -7.44
CA ARG A 64 -20.80 -11.63 -8.06
C ARG A 64 -20.66 -11.05 -9.46
#